data_AF-A0A0F9ENC6-F1
#
_entry.id   AF-A0A0F9ENC6-F1
#
_cell.length_a   1.000
_cell.length_b   1.000
_cell.length_c   1.000
_cell.angle_alpha   90.00
_cell.angle_beta   90.00
_cell.angle_gamma   90.00
#
_symmetry.space_group_name_H-M   'P 1'
#
loop_
_entity.id
_entity.type
_entity.pdbx_description
1 polymer ?
#
loop_
_entity_poly.entity_id
_entity_poly.type
_entity_poly.pdbx_seq_one_letter_code
_entity_poly.pdbx_strand_id
1 'polypeptide(L)'
;MHDPERRDWYDKTGIEQTVPFIEQKAQGLLQTMFNMCIDKIGVEGILTFNVIKRTKELLKTELDATIEQKKKVIERKKALEKITKRIKHKNKLNAFALVIKHRIDQEDKKLKVISEQIEAVKIAQKMLKDYGFKFDIAKVMKTGSTWTLLAR
;
A
#
# COMPACT_ATOMS: atom_id res chain seq x y z
N MET A 1 -12.23 -16.42 11.32
CA MET A 1 -13.53 -15.88 10.85
C MET A 1 -13.31 -15.17 9.52
N HIS A 2 -13.89 -15.67 8.43
CA HIS A 2 -13.79 -15.06 7.11
C HIS A 2 -14.79 -13.91 7.00
N ASP A 3 -14.28 -12.72 6.70
CA ASP A 3 -15.03 -11.49 6.48
C ASP A 3 -15.84 -11.58 5.15
N PRO A 4 -17.19 -11.67 5.19
CA PRO A 4 -18.01 -11.93 4.01
C PRO A 4 -18.02 -10.80 2.99
N GLU A 5 -17.95 -9.54 3.45
CA GLU A 5 -17.90 -8.36 2.58
C GLU A 5 -16.63 -8.35 1.74
N ARG A 6 -15.56 -8.92 2.30
CA ARG A 6 -14.27 -9.05 1.66
C ARG A 6 -14.32 -10.04 0.49
N ARG A 7 -15.02 -11.16 0.65
CA ARG A 7 -15.17 -12.20 -0.37
C ARG A 7 -16.02 -11.70 -1.54
N ASP A 8 -17.14 -11.04 -1.26
CA ASP A 8 -18.01 -10.45 -2.29
C ASP A 8 -17.28 -9.37 -3.14
N TRP A 9 -16.37 -8.61 -2.53
CA TRP A 9 -15.52 -7.66 -3.26
C TRP A 9 -14.44 -8.34 -4.11
N TYR A 10 -13.83 -9.43 -3.64
CA TYR A 10 -12.86 -10.21 -4.42
C TYR A 10 -13.48 -10.85 -5.65
N ASP A 11 -14.70 -11.37 -5.51
CA ASP A 11 -15.48 -11.96 -6.59
C ASP A 11 -15.81 -10.89 -7.65
N LYS A 12 -16.17 -9.68 -7.21
CA LYS A 12 -16.45 -8.53 -8.10
C LYS A 12 -15.22 -7.96 -8.80
N THR A 13 -14.02 -8.15 -8.26
CA THR A 13 -12.78 -7.56 -8.78
C THR A 13 -11.88 -8.55 -9.52
N GLY A 14 -12.15 -9.86 -9.44
CA GLY A 14 -11.36 -10.90 -10.10
C GLY A 14 -9.99 -11.12 -9.45
N ILE A 15 -9.88 -10.86 -8.14
CA ILE A 15 -8.62 -10.82 -7.37
C ILE A 15 -8.34 -12.15 -6.65
N GLU A 16 -9.25 -13.12 -6.68
CA GLU A 16 -9.26 -14.34 -5.86
C GLU A 16 -7.94 -15.14 -5.79
N GLN A 17 -7.12 -15.16 -6.85
CA GLN A 17 -5.82 -15.88 -6.83
C GLN A 17 -4.66 -15.11 -6.18
N THR A 18 -4.87 -13.86 -5.76
CA THR A 18 -3.79 -12.97 -5.28
C THR A 18 -3.81 -12.72 -3.79
N VAL A 19 -4.72 -13.30 -3.00
CA VAL A 19 -4.80 -13.03 -1.55
C VAL A 19 -3.47 -13.34 -0.82
N PRO A 20 -2.81 -14.50 -1.02
CA PRO A 20 -1.50 -14.75 -0.42
C PRO A 20 -0.44 -13.74 -0.90
N PHE A 21 -0.55 -13.29 -2.15
CA PHE A 21 0.37 -12.33 -2.75
C PHE A 21 0.17 -10.89 -2.23
N ILE A 22 -1.09 -10.46 -2.00
CA ILE A 22 -1.40 -9.15 -1.43
C ILE A 22 -1.04 -9.13 0.05
N GLU A 23 -1.26 -10.22 0.78
CA GLU A 23 -0.81 -10.35 2.17
C GLU A 23 0.73 -10.35 2.28
N GLN A 24 1.43 -11.04 1.38
CA GLN A 24 2.90 -10.94 1.29
C GLN A 24 3.37 -9.51 0.97
N LYS A 25 2.71 -8.82 0.03
CA LYS A 25 2.98 -7.40 -0.24
C LYS A 25 2.74 -6.53 0.99
N ALA A 26 1.67 -6.78 1.74
CA ALA A 26 1.36 -6.05 2.97
C ALA A 26 2.43 -6.26 4.05
N GLN A 27 2.90 -7.50 4.22
CA GLN A 27 4.00 -7.83 5.12
C GLN A 27 5.31 -7.15 4.70
N GLY A 28 5.67 -7.20 3.42
CA GLY A 28 6.85 -6.52 2.89
C GLY A 28 6.78 -4.99 3.06
N LEU A 29 5.59 -4.40 2.87
CA LEU A 29 5.36 -2.97 3.11
C LEU A 29 5.55 -2.63 4.59
N LEU A 30 4.98 -3.43 5.50
CA LEU A 30 5.16 -3.24 6.94
C LEU A 30 6.63 -3.31 7.34
N GLN A 31 7.34 -4.32 6.85
CA GLN A 31 8.78 -4.48 7.12
C GLN A 31 9.58 -3.28 6.62
N THR A 32 9.32 -2.80 5.41
CA THR A 32 9.99 -1.62 4.84
C THR A 32 9.72 -0.37 5.68
N MET A 33 8.45 -0.13 6.05
CA MET A 33 8.06 1.02 6.86
C MET A 33 8.63 0.96 8.28
N PHE A 34 8.75 -0.25 8.84
CA PHE A 34 9.35 -0.46 10.16
C PHE A 34 10.86 -0.23 10.12
N ASN A 35 11.57 -0.77 9.13
CA ASN A 35 13.00 -0.54 8.93
C ASN A 35 13.30 0.95 8.74
N MET A 36 12.52 1.67 7.93
CA MET A 36 12.69 3.13 7.78
C MET A 36 12.52 3.88 9.11
N CYS A 37 11.63 3.43 9.99
CA CYS A 37 11.52 4.00 11.33
C CYS A 37 12.77 3.70 12.18
N ILE A 38 13.28 2.46 12.14
CA ILE A 38 14.52 2.08 12.85
C ILE A 38 15.70 2.91 12.37
N ASP A 39 15.92 2.99 11.07
CA ASP A 39 17.05 3.72 10.47
C ASP A 39 17.03 5.21 10.85
N LYS A 40 15.82 5.79 10.94
CA LYS A 40 15.64 7.21 11.25
C LYS A 40 15.76 7.54 12.74
N ILE A 41 15.39 6.60 13.61
CA ILE A 41 15.30 6.82 15.06
C ILE A 41 16.54 6.25 15.79
N GLY A 42 17.23 5.29 15.18
CA GLY A 42 18.26 4.48 15.82
C GLY A 42 17.66 3.38 16.71
N VAL A 43 18.40 2.28 16.90
CA VAL A 43 17.95 1.11 17.69
C VAL A 43 17.60 1.51 19.14
N GLU A 44 18.36 2.42 19.73
CA GLU A 44 18.15 2.93 21.09
C GLU A 44 16.85 3.75 21.23
N GLY A 45 16.47 4.48 20.18
CA GLY A 45 15.25 5.26 20.18
C GLY A 45 13.99 4.40 19.98
N ILE A 46 14.07 3.14 19.56
CA ILE A 46 12.90 2.25 19.44
C ILE A 46 12.24 2.02 20.81
N LEU A 47 13.02 1.98 21.88
CA LEU A 47 12.55 1.71 23.24
C LEU A 47 11.85 2.92 23.88
N THR A 48 12.13 4.13 23.40
CA THR A 48 11.59 5.40 23.92
C THR A 48 10.60 6.05 22.96
N PHE A 49 10.66 5.72 21.67
CA PHE A 49 9.86 6.31 20.60
C PHE A 49 8.76 5.35 20.15
N ASN A 50 7.55 5.87 19.95
CA ASN A 50 6.42 5.05 19.54
C ASN A 50 6.49 4.73 18.02
N VAL A 51 7.35 3.77 17.67
CA VAL A 51 7.58 3.31 16.28
C VAL A 51 6.27 2.91 15.62
N ILE A 52 5.36 2.26 16.34
CA ILE A 52 4.03 1.85 15.84
C ILE A 52 3.20 3.06 15.41
N LYS A 53 3.13 4.11 16.22
CA LYS A 53 2.42 5.35 15.86
C LYS A 53 3.00 5.92 14.58
N ARG A 54 4.32 5.94 14.44
CA ARG A 54 4.99 6.47 13.25
C ARG A 54 4.75 5.60 12.01
N THR A 55 4.80 4.28 12.14
CA THR A 55 4.46 3.35 11.07
C THR A 55 3.01 3.52 10.63
N LYS A 56 2.06 3.77 11.56
CA LYS A 56 0.66 4.11 11.22
C LYS A 56 0.55 5.40 10.42
N GLU A 57 1.28 6.44 10.82
CA GLU A 57 1.32 7.72 10.11
C GLU A 57 1.87 7.54 8.68
N LEU A 58 2.97 6.80 8.53
CA LEU A 58 3.55 6.49 7.22
C LEU A 58 2.59 5.71 6.31
N LEU A 59 1.94 4.67 6.84
CA LEU A 59 0.94 3.90 6.09
C LEU A 59 -0.27 4.76 5.68
N LYS A 60 -0.65 5.74 6.51
CA LYS A 60 -1.72 6.69 6.14
C LYS A 60 -1.29 7.59 4.99
N THR A 61 -0.09 8.16 5.07
CA THR A 61 0.46 8.98 3.97
C THR A 61 0.58 8.19 2.67
N GLU A 62 1.04 6.94 2.75
CA GLU A 62 1.14 6.04 1.59
C GLU A 62 -0.24 5.76 0.97
N LEU A 63 -1.25 5.52 1.81
CA LEU A 63 -2.63 5.31 1.35
C LEU A 63 -3.16 6.54 0.62
N ASP A 64 -3.01 7.73 1.21
CA ASP A 64 -3.48 8.99 0.63
C ASP A 64 -2.80 9.27 -0.73
N ALA A 65 -1.48 9.06 -0.80
CA ALA A 65 -0.70 9.20 -2.03
C ALA A 65 -1.17 8.21 -3.12
N THR A 66 -1.41 6.96 -2.75
CA THR A 66 -1.87 5.92 -3.68
C THR A 66 -3.29 6.18 -4.19
N ILE A 67 -4.19 6.68 -3.32
CA ILE A 67 -5.54 7.11 -3.71
C ILE A 67 -5.47 8.27 -4.70
N GLU A 68 -4.60 9.24 -4.46
CA GLU A 68 -4.44 10.39 -5.35
C GLU A 68 -3.85 9.98 -6.71
N GLN A 69 -2.90 9.04 -6.73
CA GLN A 69 -2.39 8.44 -7.96
C GLN A 69 -3.52 7.73 -8.74
N LYS A 70 -4.41 7.00 -8.04
CA LYS A 70 -5.57 6.35 -8.66
C LYS A 70 -6.47 7.35 -9.39
N LYS A 71 -6.79 8.49 -8.77
CA LYS A 71 -7.62 9.54 -9.40
C LYS A 71 -7.00 10.04 -10.70
N LYS A 72 -5.70 10.35 -10.69
CA LYS A 72 -4.98 10.84 -11.88
C LYS A 72 -5.02 9.84 -13.04
N VAL A 73 -4.89 8.54 -12.76
CA VAL A 73 -4.99 7.48 -13.78
C VAL A 73 -6.41 7.37 -14.33
N ILE A 74 -7.44 7.45 -13.47
CA ILE A 74 -8.85 7.46 -13.90
C ILE A 74 -9.15 8.66 -14.82
N GLU A 75 -8.69 9.85 -14.46
CA GLU A 75 -8.89 11.06 -15.28
C GLU A 75 -8.24 10.94 -16.65
N ARG A 76 -7.00 10.43 -16.70
CA ARG A 76 -6.29 10.16 -17.96
C ARG A 76 -7.02 9.13 -18.81
N LYS A 77 -7.48 8.03 -18.22
CA LYS A 77 -8.29 7.02 -18.94
C LYS A 77 -9.55 7.64 -19.54
N LYS A 78 -10.32 8.41 -18.76
CA LYS A 78 -11.52 9.11 -19.23
C LYS A 78 -11.21 10.08 -20.38
N ALA A 79 -10.06 10.77 -20.32
CA ALA A 79 -9.63 11.64 -21.42
C ALA A 79 -9.35 10.84 -22.70
N LEU A 80 -8.64 9.71 -22.60
CA LEU A 80 -8.38 8.82 -23.73
C LEU A 80 -9.67 8.26 -24.34
N GLU A 81 -10.63 7.83 -23.52
CA GLU A 81 -11.94 7.36 -24.00
C GLU A 81 -12.72 8.44 -24.75
N LYS A 82 -12.66 9.70 -24.29
CA LYS A 82 -13.27 10.84 -25.02
C LYS A 82 -12.61 11.05 -26.37
N ILE A 83 -11.29 10.89 -26.48
CA ILE A 83 -10.57 10.99 -27.76
C ILE A 83 -11.02 9.86 -28.69
N THR A 84 -11.11 8.61 -28.21
CA THR A 84 -11.60 7.47 -29.00
C THR A 84 -12.97 7.75 -29.61
N LYS A 85 -13.90 8.31 -28.82
CA LYS A 85 -15.26 8.67 -29.30
C LYS A 85 -15.27 9.76 -30.38
N ARG A 86 -14.24 10.60 -30.44
CA ARG A 86 -14.11 11.67 -31.45
C ARG A 86 -13.49 11.20 -32.76
N ILE A 87 -12.83 10.04 -32.77
CA ILE A 87 -12.27 9.46 -34.00
C ILE A 87 -13.42 8.96 -34.88
N LYS A 88 -13.88 9.83 -35.79
CA LYS A 88 -14.98 9.56 -36.75
C LYS A 88 -14.42 9.14 -38.10
N HIS A 89 -13.91 7.92 -38.26
CA HIS A 89 -13.61 7.40 -39.60
C HIS A 89 -14.05 5.94 -39.78
N LYS A 90 -14.68 5.66 -40.92
CA LYS A 90 -15.26 4.36 -41.34
C LYS A 90 -14.24 3.22 -41.46
N ASN A 91 -12.94 3.50 -41.37
CA ASN A 91 -11.91 2.49 -41.58
C ASN A 91 -11.60 1.75 -40.28
N LYS A 92 -11.90 0.44 -40.24
CA LYS A 92 -11.67 -0.45 -39.09
C LYS A 92 -10.20 -0.55 -38.68
N LEU A 93 -9.26 -0.19 -39.58
CA LEU A 93 -7.81 -0.22 -39.36
C LEU A 93 -7.22 1.19 -39.17
N ASN A 94 -7.84 2.01 -38.33
CA ASN A 94 -7.26 3.31 -37.96
C ASN A 94 -6.12 3.12 -36.94
N ALA A 95 -4.87 3.34 -37.39
CA ALA A 95 -3.69 3.24 -36.54
C ALA A 95 -3.75 4.13 -35.28
N PHE A 96 -4.33 5.32 -35.36
CA PHE A 96 -4.50 6.21 -34.20
C PHE A 96 -5.48 5.64 -33.18
N ALA A 97 -6.56 5.00 -33.64
CA ALA A 97 -7.51 4.34 -32.75
C ALA A 97 -6.87 3.15 -32.02
N LEU A 98 -6.01 2.38 -32.72
CA LEU A 98 -5.26 1.28 -32.12
C LEU A 98 -4.28 1.78 -31.04
N VAL A 99 -3.56 2.86 -31.31
CA VAL A 99 -2.64 3.48 -30.32
C VAL A 99 -3.38 3.95 -29.08
N ILE A 100 -4.53 4.62 -29.23
CA ILE A 100 -5.31 5.09 -28.09
C ILE A 100 -5.90 3.92 -27.31
N LYS A 101 -6.41 2.90 -27.99
CA LYS A 101 -6.89 1.67 -27.34
C LYS A 101 -5.78 1.01 -26.51
N HIS A 102 -4.58 0.87 -27.07
CA HIS A 102 -3.45 0.34 -26.34
C HIS A 102 -3.11 1.18 -25.10
N ARG A 103 -3.17 2.52 -25.19
CA ARG A 103 -2.95 3.39 -24.03
C ARG A 103 -4.03 3.21 -22.96
N ILE A 104 -5.30 3.02 -23.33
CA ILE A 104 -6.38 2.71 -22.39
C ILE A 104 -6.09 1.40 -21.67
N ASP A 105 -5.69 0.35 -22.42
CA ASP A 105 -5.35 -0.96 -21.84
C ASP A 105 -4.18 -0.85 -20.83
N GLN A 106 -3.20 0.02 -21.09
CA GLN A 106 -2.11 0.30 -20.15
C GLN A 106 -2.58 1.03 -18.89
N GLU A 107 -3.49 2.00 -19.01
CA GLU A 107 -4.08 2.65 -17.83
C GLU A 107 -4.92 1.66 -17.01
N ASP A 108 -5.60 0.71 -17.64
CA ASP A 108 -6.32 -0.36 -16.94
C ASP A 108 -5.40 -1.30 -16.15
N LYS A 109 -4.26 -1.70 -16.74
CA LYS A 109 -3.23 -2.44 -16.02
C LYS A 109 -2.70 -1.67 -14.81
N LYS A 110 -2.44 -0.36 -14.97
CA LYS A 110 -2.03 0.51 -13.84
C LYS A 110 -3.09 0.60 -12.76
N LEU A 111 -4.37 0.73 -13.12
CA LEU A 111 -5.48 0.77 -12.16
C LEU A 111 -5.59 -0.53 -11.34
N LYS A 112 -5.34 -1.67 -11.98
CA LYS A 112 -5.28 -2.97 -11.28
C LYS A 112 -4.17 -2.97 -10.24
N VAL A 113 -2.94 -2.63 -10.65
CA VAL A 113 -1.77 -2.57 -9.74
C VAL A 113 -1.98 -1.60 -8.58
N ILE A 114 -2.52 -0.40 -8.84
CA ILE A 114 -2.82 0.59 -7.81
C ILE A 114 -3.88 0.07 -6.84
N SER A 115 -4.89 -0.66 -7.34
CA SER A 115 -5.94 -1.21 -6.48
C SER A 115 -5.41 -2.33 -5.59
N GLU A 116 -4.52 -3.19 -6.09
CA GLU A 116 -3.79 -4.17 -5.27
C GLU A 116 -2.94 -3.48 -4.19
N GLN A 117 -2.26 -2.39 -4.52
CA GLN A 117 -1.43 -1.63 -3.57
C GLN A 117 -2.28 -1.01 -2.44
N ILE A 118 -3.43 -0.41 -2.78
CA ILE A 118 -4.38 0.13 -1.78
C ILE A 118 -4.81 -0.98 -0.81
N GLU A 119 -5.13 -2.16 -1.33
CA GLU A 119 -5.54 -3.28 -0.48
C GLU A 119 -4.37 -3.77 0.39
N ALA A 120 -3.16 -3.87 -0.15
CA ALA A 120 -1.97 -4.21 0.63
C ALA A 120 -1.74 -3.21 1.79
N VAL A 121 -1.90 -1.91 1.55
CA VAL A 121 -1.78 -0.88 2.59
C VAL A 121 -2.87 -1.03 3.66
N LYS A 122 -4.13 -1.31 3.27
CA LYS A 122 -5.21 -1.57 4.23
C LYS A 122 -4.96 -2.81 5.08
N ILE A 123 -4.46 -3.88 4.47
CA ILE A 123 -4.08 -5.11 5.17
C ILE A 123 -2.94 -4.83 6.15
N ALA A 124 -1.92 -4.09 5.72
CA ALA A 124 -0.81 -3.68 6.57
C ALA A 124 -1.32 -2.89 7.79
N GLN A 125 -2.23 -1.93 7.59
CA GLN A 125 -2.86 -1.18 8.68
C GLN A 125 -3.64 -2.08 9.65
N LYS A 126 -4.37 -3.07 9.14
CA LYS A 126 -5.11 -4.05 9.95
C LYS A 126 -4.16 -4.94 10.76
N MET A 127 -3.16 -5.52 10.10
CA MET A 127 -2.11 -6.31 10.75
C MET A 127 -1.44 -5.51 11.88
N LEU A 128 -1.08 -4.25 11.63
CA LEU A 128 -0.47 -3.38 12.64
C LEU A 128 -1.40 -3.07 13.83
N LYS A 129 -2.72 -3.07 13.63
CA LYS A 129 -3.71 -2.96 14.70
C LYS A 129 -3.79 -4.25 15.51
N ASP A 130 -3.76 -5.39 14.84
CA ASP A 130 -3.88 -6.73 15.44
C ASP A 130 -2.62 -7.12 16.23
N TYR A 131 -1.43 -6.63 15.82
CA TYR A 131 -0.17 -6.94 16.49
C TYR A 131 -0.03 -6.44 17.93
N GLY A 132 -0.98 -5.63 18.44
CA GLY A 132 -1.10 -5.37 19.88
C GLY A 132 0.22 -5.04 20.59
N PHE A 133 1.11 -4.28 19.96
CA PHE A 133 2.42 -3.94 20.54
C PHE A 133 2.21 -3.06 21.78
N LYS A 134 2.22 -3.66 22.96
CA LYS A 134 2.51 -2.98 24.22
C LYS A 134 3.98 -3.21 24.50
N PHE A 135 4.84 -2.25 24.13
CA PHE A 135 6.14 -2.19 24.78
C PHE A 135 5.87 -1.97 26.26
N ASP A 136 6.22 -2.95 27.08
CA ASP A 136 6.12 -2.84 28.53
C ASP A 136 7.25 -1.91 29.00
N ILE A 137 7.05 -0.60 28.82
CA ILE A 137 8.04 0.45 29.15
C ILE A 137 8.46 0.32 30.62
N ALA A 138 7.54 -0.09 31.51
CA ALA A 138 7.83 -0.33 32.92
C ALA A 138 8.82 -1.49 33.14
N LYS A 139 8.85 -2.49 32.25
CA LYS A 139 9.77 -3.62 32.32
C LYS A 139 11.13 -3.29 31.71
N VAL A 140 11.16 -2.55 30.61
CA VAL A 140 12.41 -2.07 29.97
C VAL A 140 13.16 -1.11 30.89
N MET A 141 12.46 -0.18 31.56
CA MET A 141 13.08 0.73 32.53
C MET A 141 13.52 0.04 33.83
N LYS A 142 12.84 -1.04 34.26
CA LYS A 142 13.31 -1.85 35.40
C LYS A 142 14.60 -2.61 35.11
N THR A 143 14.85 -2.98 33.85
CA THR A 143 16.10 -3.62 33.41
C THR A 143 17.17 -2.63 32.95
N GLY A 144 16.86 -1.32 32.87
CA GLY A 144 17.80 -0.26 32.50
C GLY A 144 18.77 0.15 33.61
N SER A 145 18.59 -0.38 34.82
CA SER A 145 19.50 -0.15 35.96
C SER A 145 20.65 -1.16 35.94
N THR A 146 21.60 -0.99 35.02
CA THR A 146 23.03 -1.40 35.06
C THR A 146 23.56 -1.72 33.66
N TRP A 147 23.76 -0.70 32.85
CA TRP A 147 24.89 -0.71 31.92
C TRP A 147 25.84 0.38 32.39
N THR A 148 26.48 0.10 33.53
CA THR A 148 27.65 0.85 33.96
C THR A 148 28.68 0.72 32.85
N LEU A 149 29.16 1.87 32.39
CA LEU A 149 30.48 2.08 31.83
C LEU A 149 31.47 1.02 32.33
N LEU A 150 31.75 0.02 31.49
CA LEU A 150 33.04 -0.65 31.48
C LEU A 150 33.63 -0.42 30.10
N ALA A 151 34.02 0.83 29.89
CA ALA A 151 35.15 1.13 29.03
C ALA A 151 36.37 0.40 29.62
N ARG A 152 36.83 -0.63 28.90
CA ARG A 152 38.23 -1.03 28.86
C ARG A 152 38.67 -0.92 27.42
#